data_AF-A0A8S4QMH3-F1
#
_entry.id   AF-A0A8S4QMH3-F1
#
_cell.length_a   1.000
_cell.length_b   1.000
_cell.length_c   1.000
_cell.angle_alpha   90.00
_cell.angle_beta   90.00
_cell.angle_gamma   90.00
#
_symmetry.space_group_name_H-M   'P 1'
#
loop_
_entity.id
_entity.type
_entity.pdbx_description
1 polymer ?
#
loop_
_entity_poly.entity_id
_entity_poly.type
_entity_poly.pdbx_seq_one_letter_code
_entity_poly.pdbx_strand_id
1 'polypeptide(L)'
;EGRAELQLAAVYAVQLHAHRHRYPKGMLLRWFMYLYNLEVCEEDAFLRWREDVTDAYPGKGEALFQVNTWLTWLQQQESEDEEAED
;
A
#
# COMPACT_ATOMS: atom_id res chain seq x y z
N GLU A 1 7.79 -11.07 -15.63
CA GLU A 1 6.34 -11.06 -15.37
C GLU A 1 6.10 -11.80 -14.06
N GLY A 2 5.41 -11.21 -13.08
CA GLY A 2 5.16 -11.81 -11.76
C GLY A 2 5.68 -11.01 -10.56
N ARG A 3 6.68 -10.14 -10.73
CA ARG A 3 7.25 -9.36 -9.61
C ARG A 3 6.21 -8.38 -9.05
N ALA A 4 5.48 -7.69 -9.91
CA ALA A 4 4.47 -6.71 -9.50
C ALA A 4 3.28 -7.38 -8.79
N GLU A 5 2.86 -8.55 -9.27
CA GLU A 5 1.81 -9.37 -8.67
C GLU A 5 2.22 -9.87 -7.27
N LEU A 6 3.49 -10.24 -7.09
CA LEU A 6 4.02 -10.65 -5.79
C LEU A 6 4.11 -9.49 -4.79
N GLN A 7 4.47 -8.29 -5.26
CA GLN A 7 4.46 -7.09 -4.42
C GLN A 7 3.04 -6.71 -4.00
N LEU A 8 2.07 -6.72 -4.93
CA LEU A 8 0.66 -6.52 -4.61
C LEU A 8 0.15 -7.56 -3.60
N ALA A 9 0.53 -8.83 -3.77
CA ALA A 9 0.23 -9.89 -2.81
C ALA A 9 0.85 -9.63 -1.42
N ALA A 10 2.06 -9.06 -1.36
CA ALA A 10 2.71 -8.68 -0.10
C ALA A 10 1.94 -7.55 0.62
N VAL A 11 1.45 -6.54 -0.12
CA VAL A 11 0.60 -5.47 0.43
C VAL A 11 -0.70 -6.04 1.00
N TYR A 12 -1.34 -6.97 0.27
CA TYR A 12 -2.52 -7.69 0.76
C TYR A 12 -2.21 -8.56 2.00
N ALA A 13 -1.05 -9.20 2.06
CA ALA A 13 -0.64 -10.00 3.21
C ALA A 13 -0.51 -9.13 4.47
N VAL A 14 0.03 -7.91 4.34
CA VAL A 14 0.10 -6.94 5.44
C VAL A 14 -1.28 -6.46 5.87
N GLN A 15 -2.18 -6.15 4.91
CA GLN A 15 -3.59 -5.83 5.23
C GLN A 15 -4.23 -6.94 6.06
N LEU A 16 -4.11 -8.20 5.62
CA LEU A 16 -4.70 -9.34 6.29
C LEU A 16 -4.07 -9.59 7.66
N HIS A 17 -2.76 -9.37 7.79
CA HIS A 17 -2.06 -9.46 9.07
C HIS A 17 -2.56 -8.39 10.05
N ALA A 18 -2.73 -7.14 9.61
CA ALA A 18 -3.29 -6.07 10.42
C ALA A 18 -4.76 -6.32 10.78
N HIS A 19 -5.57 -6.82 9.83
CA HIS A 19 -6.96 -7.19 10.06
C HIS A 19 -7.09 -8.26 11.16
N ARG A 20 -6.26 -9.30 11.12
CA ARG A 20 -6.22 -10.36 12.16
C ARG A 20 -5.90 -9.81 13.55
N HIS A 21 -5.15 -8.72 13.63
CA HIS A 21 -4.79 -8.05 14.89
C HIS A 21 -5.72 -6.87 15.22
N ARG A 22 -6.83 -6.71 14.50
CA ARG A 22 -7.80 -5.61 14.67
C ARG A 22 -7.19 -4.22 14.56
N TYR A 23 -6.25 -4.07 13.63
CA TYR A 23 -5.63 -2.79 13.30
C TYR A 23 -5.16 -1.95 14.50
N PRO A 24 -4.16 -2.41 15.26
CA PRO A 24 -3.56 -1.60 16.30
C PRO A 24 -3.09 -0.25 15.72
N LYS A 25 -3.35 0.85 16.45
CA LYS A 25 -3.13 2.21 15.94
C LYS A 25 -1.73 2.39 15.36
N GLY A 26 -1.67 2.73 14.07
CA GLY A 26 -0.43 3.02 13.35
C GLY A 26 0.39 1.79 12.95
N MET A 27 -0.08 0.57 13.23
CA MET A 27 0.61 -0.66 12.80
C MET A 27 0.65 -0.74 11.27
N LEU A 28 -0.52 -0.67 10.61
CA LEU A 28 -0.60 -0.84 9.15
C LEU A 28 0.26 0.19 8.41
N LEU A 29 0.14 1.47 8.79
CA LEU A 29 0.94 2.55 8.21
C LEU A 29 2.44 2.30 8.38
N ARG A 30 2.89 1.89 9.57
CA ARG A 30 4.31 1.59 9.82
C ARG A 30 4.83 0.46 8.93
N TRP A 31 4.02 -0.58 8.72
CA TRP A 31 4.39 -1.67 7.82
C TRP A 31 4.45 -1.23 6.35
N PHE A 32 3.50 -0.40 5.89
CA PHE A 32 3.53 0.16 4.53
C PHE A 32 4.80 1.01 4.32
N MET A 33 5.13 1.89 5.27
CA MET A 33 6.36 2.68 5.22
C MET A 33 7.61 1.80 5.22
N TYR A 34 7.64 0.67 5.94
CA TYR A 34 8.77 -0.25 5.90
C TYR A 34 8.91 -0.98 4.56
N LEU A 35 7.80 -1.43 3.98
CA LEU A 35 7.83 -2.07 2.67
C LEU A 35 8.30 -1.10 1.57
N TYR A 36 7.91 0.16 1.65
CA TYR A 36 8.33 1.23 0.75
C TYR A 36 9.79 1.62 0.98
N ASN A 37 10.17 2.07 2.18
CA ASN A 37 11.51 2.60 2.48
C ASN A 37 12.64 1.56 2.36
N LEU A 38 12.32 0.27 2.47
CA LEU A 38 13.28 -0.82 2.31
C LEU A 38 13.27 -1.41 0.89
N GLU A 39 12.57 -0.77 -0.05
CA GLU A 39 12.49 -1.16 -1.46
C GLU A 39 11.97 -2.61 -1.66
N VAL A 40 11.12 -3.08 -0.74
CA VAL A 40 10.49 -4.41 -0.83
C VAL A 40 9.31 -4.35 -1.81
N CYS A 41 8.58 -3.23 -1.83
CA CYS A 41 7.49 -2.96 -2.73
C CYS A 41 7.66 -1.57 -3.35
N GLU A 42 7.45 -1.51 -4.66
CA GLU A 42 7.45 -0.28 -5.46
C GLU A 42 6.11 0.46 -5.27
N GLU A 43 6.07 1.72 -5.66
CA GLU A 43 4.93 2.63 -5.46
C GLU A 43 3.65 2.09 -6.12
N ASP A 44 3.79 1.59 -7.35
CA ASP A 44 2.74 0.94 -8.13
C ASP A 44 1.99 -0.15 -7.33
N ALA A 45 2.69 -0.91 -6.48
CA ALA A 45 2.04 -1.96 -5.69
C ALA A 45 1.04 -1.39 -4.67
N PHE A 46 1.36 -0.26 -4.05
CA PHE A 46 0.47 0.39 -3.07
C PHE A 46 -0.68 1.13 -3.77
N LEU A 47 -0.42 1.78 -4.90
CA LEU A 47 -1.43 2.50 -5.67
C LEU A 47 -2.41 1.52 -6.34
N ARG A 48 -1.93 0.44 -6.95
CA ARG A 48 -2.80 -0.64 -7.43
C ARG A 48 -3.59 -1.28 -6.31
N TRP A 49 -2.98 -1.53 -5.15
CA TRP A 49 -3.73 -2.02 -3.99
C TRP A 49 -4.83 -1.05 -3.57
N ARG A 50 -4.61 0.26 -3.64
CA ARG A 50 -5.64 1.28 -3.32
C ARG A 50 -6.83 1.20 -4.27
N GLU A 51 -6.58 1.06 -5.56
CA GLU A 51 -7.60 1.11 -6.62
C GLU A 51 -8.31 -0.22 -6.86
N ASP A 52 -7.64 -1.34 -6.57
CA ASP A 52 -8.17 -2.68 -6.82
C ASP A 52 -9.51 -2.88 -6.09
N VAL A 53 -10.56 -3.32 -6.81
CA VAL A 53 -11.86 -3.61 -6.22
C VAL A 53 -12.03 -5.12 -6.21
N THR A 54 -11.75 -5.72 -5.06
CA THR A 54 -11.87 -7.16 -4.84
C THR A 54 -12.47 -7.46 -3.48
N ASP A 55 -13.30 -8.49 -3.42
CA ASP A 55 -13.89 -9.06 -2.20
C ASP A 55 -13.12 -10.29 -1.67
N ALA A 56 -12.01 -10.66 -2.31
CA ALA A 56 -11.20 -11.81 -1.93
C ALA A 56 -10.54 -11.67 -0.54
N TYR A 57 -10.32 -10.43 -0.07
CA TYR A 57 -9.61 -10.15 1.18
C TYR A 57 -10.40 -9.18 2.08
N PRO A 58 -10.62 -9.52 3.37
CA PRO A 58 -11.38 -8.66 4.28
C PRO A 58 -10.56 -7.46 4.78
N GLY A 59 -11.26 -6.45 5.32
CA GLY A 59 -10.64 -5.33 6.05
C GLY A 59 -10.16 -4.16 5.20
N LYS A 60 -10.33 -4.21 3.87
CA LYS A 60 -9.82 -3.16 2.96
C LYS A 60 -10.30 -1.75 3.30
N GLY A 61 -11.58 -1.57 3.64
CA GLY A 61 -12.13 -0.25 3.99
C GLY A 61 -11.47 0.37 5.24
N GLU A 62 -11.26 -0.41 6.30
CA GLU A 62 -10.60 0.05 7.53
C GLU A 62 -9.09 0.27 7.33
N ALA A 63 -8.47 -0.56 6.48
CA ALA A 63 -7.10 -0.38 6.05
C ALA A 63 -6.92 0.95 5.31
N LEU A 64 -7.75 1.23 4.30
CA LEU A 64 -7.73 2.47 3.53
C LEU A 64 -7.86 3.68 4.47
N PHE A 65 -8.78 3.65 5.45
CA PHE A 65 -8.93 4.75 6.40
C PHE A 65 -7.64 5.09 7.17
N GLN A 66 -6.79 4.09 7.47
CA GLN A 66 -5.54 4.32 8.20
C GLN A 66 -4.39 4.83 7.34
N VAL A 67 -4.35 4.49 6.05
CA VAL A 67 -3.20 4.78 5.19
C VAL A 67 -3.49 5.79 4.06
N ASN A 68 -4.73 6.22 3.86
CA ASN A 68 -5.12 7.07 2.72
C ASN A 68 -4.32 8.38 2.63
N THR A 69 -3.99 9.01 3.76
CA THR A 69 -3.14 10.21 3.77
C THR A 69 -1.74 9.92 3.22
N TRP A 70 -1.14 8.79 3.59
CA TRP A 70 0.16 8.38 3.08
C TRP A 70 0.10 8.00 1.60
N LEU A 71 -0.95 7.30 1.15
CA LEU A 71 -1.13 6.99 -0.27
C LEU A 71 -1.34 8.22 -1.14
N THR A 72 -1.98 9.26 -0.59
CA THR A 72 -2.17 10.54 -1.28
C THR A 72 -0.84 11.26 -1.44
N TRP A 73 0.00 11.25 -0.40
CA TRP A 73 1.37 11.76 -0.48
C TRP A 73 2.20 10.98 -1.51
N LEU A 74 2.11 9.64 -1.52
CA LEU A 74 2.85 8.79 -2.46
C LEU A 74 2.51 9.13 -3.91
N GLN A 75 1.21 9.27 -4.22
CA GLN A 75 0.74 9.66 -5.55
C GLN A 75 1.20 11.05 -5.98
N GLN A 76 1.36 11.98 -5.04
CA GLN A 76 1.87 13.33 -5.34
C GLN A 76 3.36 13.33 -5.64
N GLN A 77 4.15 12.52 -4.91
CA GLN A 77 5.59 12.38 -5.17
C GLN A 77 5.86 11.80 -6.56
N GLU A 78 5.14 10.75 -6.95
CA GLU A 78 5.23 10.15 -8.29
C GLU A 78 5.02 11.20 -9.40
N SER A 79 3.98 12.04 -9.26
CA SER A 79 3.70 13.12 -10.21
C SER A 79 4.77 14.21 -10.25
N GLU A 80 5.35 14.57 -9.09
CA GLU A 80 6.41 15.58 -9.00
C GLU A 80 7.73 15.10 -9.63
N ASP A 81 8.04 13.80 -9.48
CA ASP A 81 9.25 13.21 -10.07
C ASP A 81 9.11 13.08 -11.59
N GLU A 82 7.94 12.71 -12.12
CA GLU A 82 7.66 12.69 -13.56
C GLU A 82 7.80 14.08 -14.21
N GLU A 83 7.30 15.14 -13.57
CA GLU A 83 7.41 16.52 -14.07
C GLU A 83 8.86 17.05 -14.09
N ALA A 84 9.75 16.50 -13.27
CA ALA A 84 11.15 16.93 -13.18
C ALA A 84 12.07 16.27 -14.23
N GLU A 85 11.62 15.18 -14.85
CA GLU A 85 12.36 14.44 -15.87
C GLU A 85 12.13 14.93 -17.32
N ASP A 86 11.15 15.82 -17.53
CA ASP A 86 10.84 16.52 -18.80
C ASP A 86 11.55 17.89 -18.94
#